data_AF-A0A392SQV9-F1
#
_entry.id   AF-A0A392SQV9-F1
#
_cell.length_a   1.000
_cell.length_b   1.000
_cell.length_c   1.000
_cell.angle_alpha   90.00
_cell.angle_beta   90.00
_cell.angle_gamma   90.00
#
_symmetry.space_group_name_H-M   'P 1'
#
loop_
_entity.id
_entity.type
_entity.pdbx_description
1 polymer ?
#
loop_
_entity_poly.entity_id
_entity_poly.type
_entity_poly.pdbx_seq_one_letter_code
_entity_poly.pdbx_strand_id
1 'polypeptide(L)'
;MDPDALAKAFVEHYYTTFDTNRPGLANLYQEGSMLTFEGQKIQGSQNIVAKLTSLPFQQCHHAITTVDCQPSGVNAGMLVFVS
;
A
#
# COMPACT_ATOMS: atom_id res chain seq x y z
N MET A 1 9.27 1.92 -19.42
CA MET A 1 8.63 2.61 -18.28
C MET A 1 9.69 2.72 -17.21
N ASP A 2 9.89 3.91 -16.65
CA ASP A 2 10.88 4.15 -15.59
C ASP A 2 10.35 3.56 -14.26
N PRO A 3 11.04 2.56 -13.65
CA PRO A 3 10.60 1.93 -12.40
C PRO A 3 10.43 2.95 -11.26
N ASP A 4 11.30 3.95 -11.18
CA ASP A 4 11.25 4.98 -10.14
C ASP A 4 10.01 5.85 -10.30
N ALA A 5 9.67 6.23 -11.53
CA ALA A 5 8.44 6.97 -11.82
C ALA A 5 7.18 6.14 -11.49
N LEU A 6 7.19 4.84 -11.81
CA LEU A 6 6.08 3.95 -11.51
C LEU A 6 5.89 3.76 -10.00
N ALA A 7 6.98 3.53 -9.26
CA ALA A 7 6.93 3.38 -7.81
C ALA A 7 6.40 4.64 -7.12
N LYS A 8 6.88 5.82 -7.52
CA LYS A 8 6.38 7.10 -6.99
C LYS A 8 4.89 7.30 -7.25
N ALA A 9 4.43 7.03 -8.48
CA ALA A 9 3.02 7.13 -8.83
C ALA A 9 2.15 6.13 -8.04
N PHE A 10 2.64 4.90 -7.82
CA PHE A 10 1.95 3.92 -6.99
C PHE A 10 1.84 4.37 -5.53
N VAL A 11 2.93 4.88 -4.95
CA VAL A 11 2.97 5.37 -3.57
C VAL A 11 2.01 6.54 -3.40
N GLU A 12 2.07 7.54 -4.28
CA GLU A 12 1.16 8.68 -4.26
C GLU A 12 -0.31 8.24 -4.34
N HIS A 13 -0.63 7.32 -5.26
CA HIS A 13 -1.97 6.78 -5.41
C HIS A 13 -2.43 6.02 -4.16
N TYR A 14 -1.57 5.16 -3.59
CA TYR A 14 -1.87 4.36 -2.41
C TYR A 14 -2.19 5.25 -1.20
N TYR A 15 -1.31 6.19 -0.86
CA TYR A 15 -1.48 7.03 0.32
C TYR A 15 -2.59 8.06 0.15
N THR A 16 -2.74 8.66 -1.04
CA THR A 16 -3.90 9.53 -1.33
C THR A 16 -5.22 8.77 -1.16
N THR A 17 -5.28 7.53 -1.65
CA THR A 17 -6.48 6.69 -1.49
C THR A 17 -6.70 6.31 -0.03
N PHE A 18 -5.63 6.01 0.73
CA PHE A 18 -5.74 5.74 2.16
C PHE A 18 -6.34 6.91 2.95
N ASP A 19 -5.92 8.13 2.61
CA ASP A 19 -6.28 9.36 3.30
C ASP A 19 -7.72 9.81 2.97
N THR A 20 -8.16 9.59 1.72
CA THR A 20 -9.42 10.14 1.19
C THR A 20 -10.53 9.10 0.98
N ASN A 21 -10.17 7.84 0.66
CA ASN A 21 -11.12 6.78 0.33
C ASN A 21 -10.52 5.38 0.64
N ARG A 22 -10.33 5.10 1.93
CA ARG A 22 -9.70 3.85 2.38
C ARG A 22 -10.31 2.56 1.84
N PRO A 23 -11.64 2.43 1.68
CA PRO A 23 -12.24 1.27 1.02
C PRO A 23 -11.75 1.03 -0.42
N GLY A 24 -11.35 2.08 -1.12
CA GLY A 24 -10.83 2.00 -2.50
C GLY A 24 -9.52 1.23 -2.65
N LEU A 25 -8.78 1.03 -1.55
CA LEU A 25 -7.53 0.25 -1.55
C LEU A 25 -7.72 -1.22 -1.91
N ALA A 26 -8.96 -1.75 -1.88
CA ALA A 26 -9.25 -3.14 -2.22
C ALA A 26 -8.73 -3.54 -3.60
N ASN A 27 -8.77 -2.58 -4.54
CA ASN A 27 -8.36 -2.80 -5.93
C ASN A 27 -6.84 -2.93 -6.10
N LEU A 28 -6.06 -2.55 -5.09
CA LEU A 28 -4.60 -2.66 -5.10
C LEU A 28 -4.10 -3.99 -4.51
N TYR A 29 -5.01 -4.79 -3.96
CA TYR A 29 -4.72 -6.08 -3.36
C TYR A 29 -5.39 -7.23 -4.10
N GLN A 30 -4.79 -8.41 -4.01
CA GLN A 30 -5.30 -9.67 -4.56
C GLN A 30 -5.66 -10.64 -3.45
N GLU A 31 -6.25 -11.78 -3.79
CA GLU A 31 -6.60 -12.84 -2.84
C GLU A 31 -5.36 -13.37 -2.08
N GLY A 32 -4.22 -13.48 -2.77
CA GLY A 32 -2.95 -13.89 -2.18
C GLY A 32 -2.18 -12.79 -1.44
N SER A 33 -2.67 -11.55 -1.40
CA SER A 33 -1.96 -10.44 -0.75
C SER A 33 -1.86 -10.60 0.77
N MET A 34 -0.81 -10.05 1.35
CA MET A 34 -0.55 -10.07 2.79
C MET A 34 -0.21 -8.65 3.27
N LEU A 35 -0.90 -8.20 4.32
CA LEU A 35 -0.54 -7.02 5.09
C LEU A 35 -0.01 -7.48 6.46
N THR A 36 1.09 -6.90 6.92
CA THR A 36 1.48 -6.96 8.33
C THR A 36 1.35 -5.57 8.92
N PHE A 37 0.55 -5.42 9.99
CA PHE A 37 0.31 -4.14 10.64
C PHE A 37 0.45 -4.32 12.16
N GLU A 38 1.39 -3.61 12.79
CA GLU A 38 1.69 -3.73 14.22
C GLU A 38 1.87 -5.19 14.69
N GLY A 39 2.59 -6.00 13.88
CA GLY A 39 2.84 -7.42 14.14
C GLY A 39 1.70 -8.38 13.79
N GLN A 40 0.50 -7.89 13.46
CA GLN A 40 -0.62 -8.72 13.02
C GLN A 40 -0.53 -9.00 11.52
N LYS A 41 -0.66 -10.27 11.12
CA LYS A 41 -0.71 -10.68 9.71
C LYS A 41 -2.16 -10.79 9.24
N ILE A 42 -2.48 -10.17 8.10
CA ILE A 42 -3.80 -10.14 7.49
C ILE A 42 -3.66 -10.56 6.02
N GLN A 43 -4.36 -11.63 5.64
CA GLN A 43 -4.32 -12.17 4.28
C GLN A 43 -5.62 -11.87 3.52
N GLY A 44 -5.47 -11.52 2.25
CA GLY A 44 -6.57 -11.31 1.29
C GLY A 44 -7.11 -9.88 1.27
N SER A 45 -7.39 -9.37 0.07
CA SER A 45 -7.84 -7.99 -0.19
C SER A 45 -8.97 -7.51 0.74
N GLN A 46 -10.05 -8.30 0.91
CA GLN A 46 -11.18 -7.92 1.75
C GLN A 46 -10.79 -7.74 3.23
N ASN A 47 -10.01 -8.66 3.78
CA ASN A 47 -9.57 -8.60 5.17
C ASN A 47 -8.59 -7.44 5.39
N ILE A 48 -7.70 -7.20 4.42
CA ILE A 48 -6.76 -6.07 4.46
C ILE A 48 -7.53 -4.76 4.54
N VAL A 49 -8.48 -4.52 3.64
CA VAL A 49 -9.26 -3.28 3.64
C VAL A 49 -10.16 -3.15 4.86
N ALA A 50 -10.74 -4.25 5.36
CA ALA A 50 -11.48 -4.24 6.62
C ALA A 50 -10.60 -3.77 7.78
N LYS A 51 -9.37 -4.28 7.88
CA LYS A 51 -8.40 -3.85 8.90
C LYS A 51 -8.01 -2.37 8.76
N LEU A 52 -7.73 -1.92 7.54
CA LEU A 52 -7.37 -0.51 7.30
C LEU A 52 -8.54 0.42 7.65
N THR A 53 -9.77 0.04 7.31
CA THR A 53 -10.98 0.82 7.60
C THR A 53 -11.33 0.82 9.08
N SER A 54 -10.97 -0.22 9.84
CA SER A 54 -11.25 -0.31 11.27
C SER A 54 -10.31 0.51 12.16
N LEU A 55 -9.32 1.20 11.59
CA LEU A 55 -8.37 1.98 12.38
C LEU A 55 -9.07 3.17 13.07
N PRO A 56 -8.74 3.48 14.34
CA PRO A 56 -9.51 4.39 15.18
C PRO A 56 -9.20 5.87 14.91
N PHE A 57 -9.19 6.29 13.64
CA PHE A 57 -9.04 7.68 13.24
C PHE A 57 -9.95 8.00 12.06
N GLN A 58 -10.54 9.20 12.09
CA GLN A 58 -11.43 9.67 11.02
C GLN A 58 -10.63 10.20 9.83
N GLN A 59 -9.63 11.04 10.10
CA GLN A 59 -8.76 11.62 9.08
C GLN A 59 -7.31 11.18 9.31
N CYS A 60 -6.61 10.89 8.22
CA CYS A 60 -5.19 10.61 8.20
C CYS A 60 -4.59 11.45 7.06
N HIS A 61 -3.35 11.92 7.24
CA HIS A 61 -2.59 12.51 6.17
C HIS A 61 -1.17 11.98 6.23
N HIS A 62 -0.79 11.23 5.21
CA HIS A 62 0.56 10.70 5.10
C HIS A 62 1.48 11.73 4.44
N ALA A 63 2.55 12.10 5.13
CA ALA A 63 3.62 12.91 4.57
C ALA A 63 4.74 11.98 4.12
N ILE A 64 4.87 11.79 2.81
CA ILE A 64 5.90 10.93 2.22
C ILE A 64 7.19 11.72 2.07
N THR A 65 8.28 11.24 2.67
CA THR A 65 9.59 11.88 2.63
C THR A 65 10.51 11.24 1.61
N THR A 66 10.56 9.91 1.56
CA THR A 66 11.37 9.17 0.59
C THR A 66 10.60 8.01 -0.05
N VAL A 67 10.97 7.71 -1.30
CA VAL A 67 10.49 6.55 -2.04
C VAL A 67 11.68 5.94 -2.75
N ASP A 68 12.06 4.74 -2.32
CA ASP A 68 13.10 3.93 -2.95
C ASP A 68 12.47 2.67 -3.54
N CYS A 69 12.94 2.23 -4.71
CA CYS A 69 12.44 1.01 -5.33
C CYS A 69 13.58 0.09 -5.79
N GLN A 70 13.34 -1.21 -5.71
CA GLN A 70 14.28 -2.24 -6.14
C GLN A 70 13.52 -3.36 -6.87
N PRO A 71 14.09 -3.95 -7.94
CA PRO A 71 13.54 -5.16 -8.52
C PRO A 71 13.51 -6.29 -7.49
N SER A 72 12.40 -7.03 -7.38
CA SER A 72 12.29 -8.15 -6.44
C SER A 72 13.06 -9.40 -6.89
N GLY A 73 13.47 -9.45 -8.15
CA GLY A 73 14.09 -10.63 -8.77
C GLY A 73 13.12 -11.78 -9.08
N VAL A 74 11.85 -11.68 -8.69
CA VAL A 74 10.82 -12.72 -8.88
C VAL A 74 9.63 -12.12 -9.64
N ASN A 75 9.20 -12.79 -10.71
CA ASN A 75 8.00 -12.43 -11.50
C ASN A 75 7.96 -10.95 -11.95
N ALA A 76 9.13 -10.35 -12.20
CA ALA A 76 9.27 -8.92 -12.52
C ALA A 76 8.59 -7.97 -11.50
N GLY A 77 8.47 -8.39 -10.24
CA GLY A 77 7.94 -7.56 -9.16
C GLY A 77 8.90 -6.44 -8.75
N MET A 78 8.35 -5.45 -8.06
CA MET A 78 9.13 -4.37 -7.44
C MET A 78 8.91 -4.38 -5.92
N LEU A 79 9.98 -4.13 -5.19
CA LEU A 79 9.95 -3.79 -3.78
C LEU A 79 10.02 -2.27 -3.67
N VAL A 80 9.10 -1.69 -2.90
CA VAL A 80 9.02 -0.24 -2.69
C VAL A 80 9.14 0.03 -1.19
N PHE A 81 10.08 0.89 -0.83
CA PHE A 81 10.32 1.33 0.54
C PHE A 81 9.92 2.80 0.65
N VAL A 82 9.20 3.13 1.72
CA VAL A 82 8.63 4.46 1.94
C VAL A 82 8.91 4.89 3.37
N SER A 83 9.27 6.16 3.57
CA SER A 83 9.41 6.78 4.89
C SER A 83 8.73 8.13 4.98
#